data_AF-A0A497JC23-F1
#
_entry.id   AF-A0A497JC23-F1
#
_cell.length_a   1.000
_cell.length_b   1.000
_cell.length_c   1.000
_cell.angle_alpha   90.00
_cell.angle_beta   90.00
_cell.angle_gamma   90.00
#
_symmetry.space_group_name_H-M   'P 1'
#
loop_
_entity.id
_entity.type
_entity.pdbx_description
1 polymer ?
#
loop_
_entity_poly.entity_id
_entity_poly.type
_entity_poly.pdbx_seq_one_letter_code
_entity_poly.pdbx_strand_id
1 'polypeptide(L)'
;MYGKKFLLGILIFAILLAGCVGPKAEEKKPAVEEKPKIVEIPIGVLVDLSGPLTTYGEDIKVCTEIAMENINKYFESKGQPYRVKLYVEDTKVDPKISLEKTMALHGKGVKMIIGPMGSGEVKNIFEYVTSNKMIIVSPSSTAPPKFIGATKPEDKKYVFRFVATDAFQTKAIAKLAQALGIKAVVITYVGNAWGQGLDEYGKAEFEKVGITVATDVEYPDPPPADFTPYIATLENTVNDLLKTYKAEEIGVVAFSYEEVATILAQVKDDSVLLTVKWIGCDGTAKSSKVVEDVPERASKVGLYSTVAETRGGKAFEEFNKTYYAKTGKSPKSYGMNAHDAEWVLALAYAQVGSYDADKISEAIKEVAVKYSKGEYGVEPVSGAIKLDEYNDRVVPEYKIYAVKDNNWAEVGTWKYADNEIVWVEKEQSTPNVQLGCG
;
A
#
# COMPACT_ATOMS: atom_id res chain seq x y z
N MET A 1 -38.02 77.95 -34.21
CA MET A 1 -37.08 79.08 -34.16
C MET A 1 -35.69 78.54 -34.44
N TYR A 2 -35.04 79.11 -35.47
CA TYR A 2 -33.60 79.12 -35.83
C TYR A 2 -32.77 77.83 -35.66
N GLY A 3 -32.09 77.28 -36.66
CA GLY A 3 -31.79 77.76 -38.00
C GLY A 3 -31.02 76.68 -38.77
N LYS A 4 -31.36 76.55 -40.04
CA LYS A 4 -30.83 75.62 -41.05
C LYS A 4 -29.77 76.37 -41.88
N LYS A 5 -28.76 75.63 -42.38
CA LYS A 5 -27.90 75.90 -43.55
C LYS A 5 -26.78 76.96 -43.41
N PHE A 6 -25.54 76.58 -43.76
CA PHE A 6 -24.89 77.12 -44.96
C PHE A 6 -23.72 76.22 -45.43
N LEU A 7 -23.69 75.96 -46.74
CA LEU A 7 -22.56 75.42 -47.49
C LEU A 7 -21.44 76.46 -47.55
N LEU A 8 -20.18 76.03 -47.58
CA LEU A 8 -19.22 76.64 -48.51
C LEU A 8 -18.14 75.63 -48.88
N GLY A 9 -18.10 75.30 -50.17
CA GLY A 9 -17.07 74.46 -50.77
C GLY A 9 -15.82 75.26 -51.09
N ILE A 10 -14.66 74.61 -50.98
CA ILE A 10 -13.44 75.00 -51.69
C ILE A 10 -12.95 73.74 -52.42
N LEU A 11 -12.94 73.84 -53.73
CA LEU A 11 -12.51 72.85 -54.70
C LEU A 11 -11.11 73.26 -55.16
N ILE A 12 -10.04 72.54 -54.76
CA ILE A 12 -8.69 72.78 -55.31
C ILE A 12 -7.99 71.44 -55.60
N PHE A 13 -7.87 71.22 -56.92
CA PHE A 13 -6.79 70.57 -57.68
C PHE A 13 -6.26 69.19 -57.27
N ALA A 14 -6.61 68.21 -58.12
CA ALA A 14 -5.95 66.92 -58.24
C ALA A 14 -4.54 67.08 -58.83
N ILE A 15 -3.53 66.55 -58.14
CA ILE A 15 -2.26 66.12 -58.74
C ILE A 15 -2.26 64.58 -58.68
N LEU A 16 -2.52 63.97 -59.82
CA LEU A 16 -2.36 62.53 -60.05
C LEU A 16 -0.87 62.20 -60.14
N LEU A 17 -0.29 61.74 -59.05
CA LEU A 17 0.93 60.94 -59.06
C LEU A 17 0.52 59.47 -59.10
N ALA A 18 0.62 58.85 -60.28
CA ALA A 18 0.49 57.42 -60.46
C ALA A 18 1.67 56.71 -59.80
N GLY A 19 1.54 56.41 -58.50
CA GLY A 19 2.38 55.46 -57.79
C GLY A 19 1.72 54.08 -57.82
N CYS A 20 2.36 53.11 -58.46
CA CYS A 20 1.99 51.71 -58.35
C CYS A 20 2.13 51.25 -56.88
N VAL A 21 1.02 51.18 -56.16
CA VAL A 21 0.95 50.56 -54.83
C VAL A 21 0.50 49.11 -55.05
N GLY A 22 1.44 48.17 -54.93
CA GLY A 22 1.14 46.74 -54.87
C GLY A 22 0.28 46.41 -53.64
N PRO A 23 -0.41 45.26 -53.62
CA PRO A 23 -1.28 44.88 -52.50
C PRO A 23 -0.47 44.87 -51.20
N LYS A 24 -0.91 45.70 -50.26
CA LYS A 24 -0.37 45.82 -48.91
C LYS A 24 -0.53 44.45 -48.24
N ALA A 25 0.58 43.75 -48.03
CA ALA A 25 0.58 42.50 -47.27
C ALA A 25 0.00 42.78 -45.88
N GLU A 26 -1.10 42.10 -45.54
CA GLU A 26 -1.57 42.03 -44.16
C GLU A 26 -0.45 41.38 -43.33
N GLU A 27 0.12 42.14 -42.40
CA GLU A 27 0.92 41.58 -41.32
C GLU A 27 0.02 40.61 -40.54
N LYS A 28 0.20 39.31 -40.79
CA LYS A 28 -0.30 38.26 -39.90
C LYS A 28 0.30 38.51 -38.52
N LYS A 29 -0.53 38.97 -37.58
CA LYS A 29 -0.20 38.91 -36.15
C LYS A 29 0.30 37.49 -35.86
N PRO A 30 1.45 37.31 -35.18
CA PRO A 30 1.88 35.98 -34.79
C PRO A 30 0.74 35.34 -34.00
N ALA A 31 0.34 34.13 -34.42
CA ALA A 31 -0.62 33.34 -33.66
C ALA A 31 -0.05 33.20 -32.25
N VAL A 32 -0.75 33.75 -31.25
CA VAL A 32 -0.46 33.42 -29.86
C VAL A 32 -0.75 31.93 -29.75
N GLU A 33 0.30 31.14 -29.61
CA GLU A 33 0.20 29.72 -29.31
C GLU A 33 -0.53 29.65 -27.95
N GLU A 34 -1.85 29.41 -27.97
CA GLU A 34 -2.62 29.19 -26.76
C GLU A 34 -2.02 27.96 -26.09
N LYS A 35 -1.26 28.17 -25.00
CA LYS A 35 -0.75 27.07 -24.19
C LYS A 35 -1.94 26.17 -23.84
N PRO A 36 -1.86 24.86 -24.11
CA PRO A 36 -2.97 23.96 -23.86
C PRO A 36 -3.41 24.09 -22.40
N LYS A 37 -4.72 24.27 -22.19
CA LYS A 37 -5.30 24.39 -20.85
C LYS A 37 -4.97 23.11 -20.08
N ILE A 38 -4.16 23.25 -19.03
CA ILE A 38 -3.82 22.13 -18.14
C ILE A 38 -5.09 21.62 -17.46
N VAL A 39 -5.31 20.32 -17.56
CA VAL A 39 -6.41 19.58 -16.94
C VAL A 39 -5.88 18.95 -15.66
N GLU A 40 -6.42 19.38 -14.52
CA GLU A 40 -6.11 18.78 -13.23
C GLU A 40 -6.77 17.38 -13.12
N ILE A 41 -6.00 16.39 -12.68
CA ILE A 41 -6.46 15.04 -12.32
C ILE A 41 -6.51 14.97 -10.79
N PRO A 42 -7.69 15.13 -10.17
CA PRO A 42 -7.79 15.03 -8.72
C PRO A 42 -7.67 13.55 -8.29
N ILE A 43 -6.83 13.28 -7.30
CA ILE A 43 -6.69 11.95 -6.70
C ILE A 43 -6.76 12.10 -5.17
N GLY A 44 -7.64 11.33 -4.53
CA GLY A 44 -7.70 11.26 -3.08
C GLY A 44 -6.65 10.31 -2.52
N VAL A 45 -6.17 10.57 -1.32
CA VAL A 45 -5.27 9.68 -0.59
C VAL A 45 -5.83 9.49 0.81
N LEU A 46 -6.33 8.28 1.09
CA LEU A 46 -6.85 7.88 2.40
C LEU A 46 -5.78 7.07 3.13
N VAL A 47 -5.19 7.67 4.17
CA VAL A 47 -4.08 7.10 4.93
C VAL A 47 -4.28 7.30 6.43
N ASP A 48 -3.47 6.64 7.23
CA ASP A 48 -3.40 6.87 8.67
C ASP A 48 -2.23 7.78 9.03
N LEU A 49 -2.53 8.96 9.60
CA LEU A 49 -1.52 9.91 10.06
C LEU A 49 -1.58 10.16 11.57
N SER A 50 -2.55 9.60 12.29
CA SER A 50 -2.69 9.81 13.73
C SER A 50 -3.29 8.63 14.52
N GLY A 51 -3.30 7.45 13.90
CA GLY A 51 -3.79 6.18 14.44
C GLY A 51 -2.71 5.08 14.48
N PRO A 52 -3.13 3.81 14.61
CA PRO A 52 -2.23 2.67 14.87
C PRO A 52 -1.23 2.34 13.76
N LEU A 53 -1.48 2.75 12.52
CA LEU A 53 -0.66 2.49 11.33
C LEU A 53 0.07 3.75 10.83
N THR A 54 0.25 4.77 11.67
CA THR A 54 0.94 6.03 11.32
C THR A 54 2.29 5.79 10.64
N THR A 55 3.08 4.80 11.10
CA THR A 55 4.36 4.40 10.48
C THR A 55 4.23 4.12 8.98
N TYR A 56 3.14 3.48 8.56
CA TYR A 56 2.88 3.16 7.15
C TYR A 56 2.19 4.32 6.43
N GLY A 57 1.27 5.06 7.07
CA GLY A 57 0.57 6.14 6.39
C GLY A 57 1.46 7.36 6.12
N GLU A 58 2.44 7.67 6.98
CA GLU A 58 3.47 8.67 6.68
C GLU A 58 4.34 8.24 5.48
N ASP A 59 4.74 6.96 5.43
CA ASP A 59 5.49 6.38 4.32
C ASP A 59 4.70 6.46 3.00
N ILE A 60 3.42 6.08 3.01
CA ILE A 60 2.52 6.16 1.86
C ILE A 60 2.37 7.61 1.40
N LYS A 61 2.15 8.55 2.32
CA LYS A 61 2.01 9.98 1.97
C LYS A 61 3.25 10.46 1.22
N VAL A 62 4.45 10.23 1.74
CA VAL A 62 5.70 10.64 1.07
C VAL A 62 5.87 9.95 -0.28
N CYS A 63 5.54 8.65 -0.38
CA CYS A 63 5.63 7.91 -1.64
C CYS A 63 4.69 8.48 -2.71
N THR A 64 3.44 8.82 -2.36
CA THR A 64 2.47 9.46 -3.28
C THR A 64 2.89 10.88 -3.66
N GLU A 65 3.44 11.68 -2.74
CA GLU A 65 3.97 13.01 -3.06
C GLU A 65 5.10 12.95 -4.10
N ILE A 66 6.02 11.99 -3.95
CA ILE A 66 7.09 11.76 -4.93
C ILE A 66 6.51 11.24 -6.26
N ALA A 67 5.53 10.34 -6.22
CA ALA A 67 4.85 9.85 -7.41
C ALA A 67 4.19 10.99 -8.20
N MET A 68 3.41 11.85 -7.52
CA MET A 68 2.78 13.04 -8.09
C MET A 68 3.79 13.95 -8.78
N GLU A 69 4.92 14.24 -8.12
CA GLU A 69 6.00 15.05 -8.70
C GLU A 69 6.55 14.42 -9.98
N ASN A 70 6.78 13.10 -9.98
CA ASN A 70 7.33 12.37 -11.11
C ASN A 70 6.33 12.24 -12.27
N ILE A 71 5.05 11.96 -11.98
CA ILE A 71 3.96 11.87 -12.96
C ILE A 71 3.77 13.23 -13.66
N ASN A 72 3.77 14.31 -12.89
CA ASN A 72 3.61 15.66 -13.45
C ASN A 72 4.76 16.04 -14.39
N LYS A 73 6.01 15.73 -14.01
CA LYS A 73 7.18 15.90 -14.89
C LYS A 73 7.09 15.02 -16.13
N TYR A 74 6.59 13.80 -15.98
CA TYR A 74 6.39 12.88 -17.09
C TYR A 74 5.40 13.44 -18.10
N PHE A 75 4.22 13.88 -17.66
CA PHE A 75 3.23 14.49 -18.55
C PHE A 75 3.76 15.74 -19.23
N GLU A 76 4.47 16.62 -18.50
CA GLU A 76 5.13 17.80 -19.08
C GLU A 76 6.15 17.39 -20.17
N SER A 77 7.01 16.42 -19.90
CA SER A 77 8.02 15.94 -20.86
C SER A 77 7.41 15.31 -22.12
N LYS A 78 6.18 14.80 -22.03
CA LYS A 78 5.43 14.22 -23.15
C LYS A 78 4.50 15.23 -23.84
N GLY A 79 4.48 16.49 -23.40
CA GLY A 79 3.56 17.51 -23.90
C GLY A 79 2.08 17.20 -23.62
N GLN A 80 1.79 16.35 -22.63
CA GLN A 80 0.43 16.00 -22.25
C GLN A 80 -0.16 17.08 -21.34
N PRO A 81 -1.41 17.51 -21.55
CA PRO A 81 -1.98 18.65 -20.84
C PRO A 81 -2.53 18.26 -19.46
N TYR A 82 -1.89 17.32 -18.76
CA TYR A 82 -2.41 16.74 -17.53
C TYR A 82 -1.55 17.09 -16.32
N ARG A 83 -2.18 17.28 -15.16
CA ARG A 83 -1.49 17.47 -13.88
C ARG A 83 -2.23 16.80 -12.73
N VAL A 84 -1.58 15.86 -12.06
CA VAL A 84 -2.10 15.23 -10.84
C VAL A 84 -2.08 16.21 -9.67
N LYS A 85 -3.14 16.14 -8.86
CA LYS A 85 -3.31 16.89 -7.61
C LYS A 85 -3.87 15.97 -6.53
N LEU A 86 -3.11 15.82 -5.45
CA LEU A 86 -3.47 14.98 -4.32
C LEU A 86 -4.37 15.71 -3.32
N TYR A 87 -5.32 14.97 -2.76
CA TYR A 87 -6.17 15.35 -1.63
C TYR A 87 -5.99 14.31 -0.52
N VAL A 88 -5.09 14.59 0.41
CA VAL A 88 -4.73 13.66 1.50
C VAL A 88 -5.67 13.86 2.68
N GLU A 89 -6.26 12.78 3.17
CA GLU A 89 -7.15 12.77 4.34
C GLU A 89 -6.69 11.71 5.35
N ASP A 90 -6.67 12.10 6.63
CA ASP A 90 -6.35 11.20 7.74
C ASP A 90 -7.60 10.41 8.16
N THR A 91 -7.52 9.09 8.01
CA THR A 91 -8.57 8.13 8.32
C THR A 91 -8.43 7.50 9.70
N LYS A 92 -7.22 7.55 10.30
CA LYS A 92 -6.89 6.88 11.56
C LYS A 92 -7.10 5.37 11.57
N VAL A 93 -7.22 4.74 10.39
CA VAL A 93 -7.70 3.36 10.21
C VAL A 93 -9.08 3.13 10.83
N ASP A 94 -9.85 4.20 11.09
CA ASP A 94 -11.19 4.10 11.65
C ASP A 94 -12.20 4.00 10.49
N PRO A 95 -13.00 2.92 10.41
CA PRO A 95 -13.92 2.73 9.30
C PRO A 95 -14.95 3.87 9.13
N LYS A 96 -15.41 4.49 10.22
CA LYS A 96 -16.40 5.57 10.17
C LYS A 96 -15.76 6.86 9.68
N ILE A 97 -14.56 7.20 10.17
CA ILE A 97 -13.80 8.36 9.68
C ILE A 97 -13.45 8.15 8.20
N SER A 98 -13.04 6.94 7.80
CA SER A 98 -12.75 6.60 6.41
C SER A 98 -13.93 6.87 5.46
N LEU A 99 -15.15 6.51 5.87
CA LEU A 99 -16.37 6.83 5.13
C LEU A 99 -16.62 8.35 5.05
N GLU A 100 -16.49 9.07 6.17
CA GLU A 100 -16.62 10.53 6.20
C GLU A 100 -15.65 11.21 5.21
N LYS A 101 -14.38 10.79 5.23
CA LYS A 101 -13.34 11.35 4.33
C LYS A 101 -13.58 10.96 2.88
N THR A 102 -14.04 9.74 2.61
CA THR A 102 -14.45 9.31 1.27
C THR A 102 -15.58 10.19 0.72
N MET A 103 -16.60 10.46 1.53
CA MET A 103 -17.72 11.34 1.16
C MET A 103 -17.25 12.79 0.93
N ALA A 104 -16.33 13.30 1.76
CA ALA A 104 -15.76 14.63 1.59
C ALA A 104 -14.95 14.78 0.29
N LEU A 105 -14.14 13.77 -0.06
CA LEU A 105 -13.42 13.70 -1.33
C LEU A 105 -14.39 13.63 -2.52
N HIS A 106 -15.42 12.79 -2.43
CA HIS A 106 -16.46 12.71 -3.45
C HIS A 106 -17.16 14.06 -3.66
N GLY A 107 -17.49 14.79 -2.58
CA GLY A 107 -18.07 16.12 -2.64
C GLY A 107 -17.16 17.18 -3.30
N LYS A 108 -15.84 16.95 -3.32
CA LYS A 108 -14.86 17.76 -4.08
C LYS A 108 -14.72 17.33 -5.55
N GLY A 109 -15.50 16.34 -5.98
CA GLY A 109 -15.47 15.80 -7.34
C GLY A 109 -14.37 14.74 -7.57
N VAL A 110 -13.72 14.25 -6.51
CA VAL A 110 -12.73 13.16 -6.62
C VAL A 110 -13.46 11.84 -6.92
N LYS A 111 -12.95 11.08 -7.89
CA LYS A 111 -13.45 9.74 -8.27
C LYS A 111 -12.40 8.65 -8.20
N MET A 112 -11.12 8.99 -8.05
CA MET A 112 -10.02 8.04 -7.91
C MET A 112 -9.34 8.28 -6.58
N ILE A 113 -9.19 7.22 -5.78
CA ILE A 113 -8.62 7.27 -4.44
C ILE A 113 -7.54 6.19 -4.31
N ILE A 114 -6.41 6.56 -3.75
CA ILE A 114 -5.40 5.62 -3.23
C ILE A 114 -5.70 5.41 -1.75
N GLY A 115 -5.78 4.16 -1.32
CA GLY A 115 -6.31 3.80 -0.01
C GLY A 115 -7.79 3.42 -0.06
N PRO A 116 -8.43 3.18 1.10
CA PRO A 116 -7.86 3.28 2.44
C PRO A 116 -6.86 2.15 2.74
N MET A 117 -6.21 2.22 3.90
CA MET A 117 -5.14 1.29 4.28
C MET A 117 -5.69 -0.03 4.84
N GLY A 118 -6.66 0.04 5.75
CA GLY A 118 -7.18 -1.11 6.46
C GLY A 118 -8.32 -1.83 5.74
N SER A 119 -8.38 -3.16 5.88
CA SER A 119 -9.47 -3.96 5.29
C SER A 119 -10.84 -3.66 5.89
N GLY A 120 -10.90 -3.29 7.18
CA GLY A 120 -12.13 -2.81 7.83
C GLY A 120 -12.65 -1.51 7.22
N GLU A 121 -11.74 -0.61 6.81
CA GLU A 121 -12.10 0.62 6.12
C GLU A 121 -12.63 0.33 4.71
N VAL A 122 -11.91 -0.49 3.93
CA VAL A 122 -12.36 -0.92 2.60
C VAL A 122 -13.76 -1.52 2.67
N LYS A 123 -13.99 -2.43 3.63
CA LYS A 123 -15.32 -3.02 3.87
C LYS A 123 -16.39 -1.95 4.10
N ASN A 124 -16.09 -0.96 4.94
CA ASN A 124 -17.07 0.04 5.35
C ASN A 124 -17.40 1.05 4.24
N ILE A 125 -16.46 1.34 3.34
CA ILE A 125 -16.70 2.24 2.21
C ILE A 125 -17.17 1.51 0.94
N PHE A 126 -17.12 0.17 0.90
CA PHE A 126 -17.31 -0.65 -0.29
C PHE A 126 -18.60 -0.31 -1.06
N GLU A 127 -19.74 -0.31 -0.37
CA GLU A 127 -21.05 -0.02 -0.98
C GLU A 127 -21.13 1.43 -1.47
N TYR A 128 -20.55 2.36 -0.71
CA TYR A 128 -20.54 3.78 -1.07
C TYR A 128 -19.74 4.02 -2.35
N VAL A 129 -18.50 3.50 -2.43
CA VAL A 129 -17.63 3.72 -3.60
C VAL A 129 -18.20 3.06 -4.84
N THR A 130 -18.76 1.85 -4.71
CA THR A 130 -19.35 1.12 -5.84
C THR A 130 -20.62 1.80 -6.36
N SER A 131 -21.52 2.23 -5.46
CA SER A 131 -22.77 2.92 -5.83
C SER A 131 -22.53 4.29 -6.45
N ASN A 132 -21.46 4.97 -6.07
CA ASN A 132 -21.11 6.32 -6.56
C ASN A 132 -20.09 6.30 -7.70
N LYS A 133 -19.72 5.12 -8.22
CA LYS A 133 -18.72 4.95 -9.28
C LYS A 133 -17.41 5.67 -8.95
N MET A 134 -16.88 5.39 -7.77
CA MET A 134 -15.57 5.83 -7.32
C MET A 134 -14.61 4.65 -7.33
N ILE A 135 -13.44 4.85 -7.91
CA ILE A 135 -12.36 3.86 -7.94
C ILE A 135 -11.51 4.05 -6.70
N ILE A 136 -11.29 2.96 -5.97
CA ILE A 136 -10.30 2.88 -4.91
C ILE A 136 -9.20 1.87 -5.29
N VAL A 137 -7.95 2.22 -5.00
CA VAL A 137 -6.81 1.32 -5.09
C VAL A 137 -6.15 1.26 -3.71
N SER A 138 -6.51 0.25 -2.92
CA SER A 138 -5.89 0.06 -1.61
C SER A 138 -4.47 -0.52 -1.76
N PRO A 139 -3.44 0.11 -1.16
CA PRO A 139 -2.07 -0.39 -1.24
C PRO A 139 -1.76 -1.48 -0.20
N SER A 140 -2.66 -1.71 0.78
CA SER A 140 -2.37 -2.50 1.99
C SER A 140 -3.57 -3.26 2.59
N SER A 141 -4.77 -3.23 2.00
CA SER A 141 -5.87 -4.08 2.47
C SER A 141 -5.67 -5.52 2.02
N THR A 142 -5.31 -6.42 2.94
CA THR A 142 -4.95 -7.81 2.59
C THR A 142 -6.05 -8.84 2.86
N ALA A 143 -7.13 -8.50 3.58
CA ALA A 143 -8.15 -9.49 3.97
C ALA A 143 -8.75 -10.21 2.76
N PRO A 144 -9.10 -11.51 2.84
CA PRO A 144 -9.72 -12.20 1.69
C PRO A 144 -10.99 -11.48 1.22
N PRO A 145 -11.33 -11.48 -0.10
CA PRO A 145 -12.41 -10.64 -0.66
C PRO A 145 -13.74 -10.69 0.09
N LYS A 146 -14.14 -11.86 0.60
CA LYS A 146 -15.39 -12.03 1.36
C LYS A 146 -15.44 -11.18 2.63
N PHE A 147 -14.30 -10.92 3.27
CA PHE A 147 -14.23 -10.12 4.50
C PHE A 147 -14.37 -8.62 4.25
N ILE A 148 -14.12 -8.17 3.01
CA ILE A 148 -14.33 -6.78 2.59
C ILE A 148 -15.67 -6.57 1.87
N GLY A 149 -16.55 -7.58 1.85
CA GLY A 149 -17.89 -7.49 1.26
C GLY A 149 -18.00 -7.93 -0.19
N ALA A 150 -16.93 -8.49 -0.78
CA ALA A 150 -16.95 -9.02 -2.15
C ALA A 150 -17.12 -10.54 -2.16
N THR A 151 -18.20 -11.02 -2.75
CA THR A 151 -18.52 -12.46 -2.83
C THR A 151 -18.24 -13.07 -4.20
N LYS A 152 -18.18 -12.23 -5.23
CA LYS A 152 -17.83 -12.58 -6.60
C LYS A 152 -16.94 -11.50 -7.23
N PRO A 153 -16.16 -11.83 -8.28
CA PRO A 153 -15.22 -10.89 -8.89
C PRO A 153 -15.87 -9.57 -9.34
N GLU A 154 -17.12 -9.62 -9.83
CA GLU A 154 -17.82 -8.46 -10.38
C GLU A 154 -18.16 -7.41 -9.32
N ASP A 155 -18.28 -7.81 -8.05
CA ASP A 155 -18.54 -6.88 -6.93
C ASP A 155 -17.40 -5.85 -6.82
N LYS A 156 -16.18 -6.21 -7.23
CA LYS A 156 -14.97 -5.39 -7.11
C LYS A 156 -14.71 -4.50 -8.32
N LYS A 157 -15.70 -4.24 -9.18
CA LYS A 157 -15.56 -3.39 -10.38
C LYS A 157 -14.75 -2.10 -10.14
N TYR A 158 -14.97 -1.41 -9.02
CA TYR A 158 -14.25 -0.18 -8.70
C TYR A 158 -13.28 -0.31 -7.50
N VAL A 159 -13.06 -1.52 -6.99
CA VAL A 159 -12.23 -1.78 -5.82
C VAL A 159 -11.04 -2.62 -6.22
N PHE A 160 -9.87 -2.00 -6.27
CA PHE A 160 -8.60 -2.63 -6.63
C PHE A 160 -7.71 -2.70 -5.39
N ARG A 161 -6.88 -3.73 -5.29
CA ARG A 161 -5.87 -3.83 -4.22
C ARG A 161 -4.52 -4.17 -4.80
N PHE A 162 -3.55 -3.29 -4.57
CA PHE A 162 -2.18 -3.43 -5.09
C PHE A 162 -1.29 -4.20 -4.11
N VAL A 163 -1.90 -5.16 -3.40
CA VAL A 163 -1.27 -6.04 -2.42
C VAL A 163 -1.87 -7.44 -2.56
N ALA A 164 -1.10 -8.46 -2.18
CA ALA A 164 -1.62 -9.83 -2.09
C ALA A 164 -2.58 -9.98 -0.91
N THR A 165 -3.47 -10.97 -1.05
CA THR A 165 -4.41 -11.30 0.00
C THR A 165 -3.82 -12.24 1.03
N ASP A 166 -4.38 -12.23 2.23
CA ASP A 166 -3.96 -13.10 3.33
C ASP A 166 -4.23 -14.59 3.03
N ALA A 167 -4.99 -14.90 1.98
CA ALA A 167 -5.11 -16.26 1.46
C ALA A 167 -3.77 -16.85 0.98
N PHE A 168 -2.81 -15.98 0.60
CA PHE A 168 -1.44 -16.39 0.31
C PHE A 168 -0.56 -16.34 1.56
N GLN A 169 -0.69 -15.29 2.39
CA GLN A 169 0.14 -15.14 3.58
C GLN A 169 -0.09 -16.25 4.60
N THR A 170 -1.34 -16.66 4.83
CA THR A 170 -1.67 -17.76 5.77
C THR A 170 -1.01 -19.08 5.37
N LYS A 171 -0.83 -19.34 4.07
CA LYS A 171 -0.03 -20.48 3.57
C LYS A 171 1.45 -20.33 3.93
N ALA A 172 2.01 -19.14 3.73
CA ALA A 172 3.39 -18.85 4.09
C ALA A 172 3.61 -19.01 5.60
N ILE A 173 2.68 -18.53 6.44
CA ILE A 173 2.70 -18.64 7.89
C ILE A 173 2.58 -20.11 8.34
N ALA A 174 1.65 -20.88 7.76
CA ALA A 174 1.52 -22.30 8.07
C ALA A 174 2.76 -23.10 7.66
N LYS A 175 3.36 -22.80 6.51
CA LYS A 175 4.63 -23.40 6.08
C LYS A 175 5.81 -23.00 6.95
N LEU A 176 5.86 -21.75 7.39
CA LEU A 176 6.86 -21.29 8.34
C LEU A 176 6.73 -22.04 9.67
N ALA A 177 5.52 -22.16 10.21
CA ALA A 177 5.28 -22.90 11.44
C ALA A 177 5.71 -24.38 11.30
N GLN A 178 5.33 -25.03 10.20
CA GLN A 178 5.76 -26.40 9.89
C GLN A 178 7.28 -26.53 9.82
N ALA A 179 7.96 -25.60 9.13
CA ALA A 179 9.42 -25.61 8.99
C ALA A 179 10.15 -25.34 10.31
N LEU A 180 9.53 -24.62 11.24
CA LEU A 180 10.03 -24.41 12.59
C LEU A 180 9.79 -25.60 13.53
N GLY A 181 9.12 -26.67 13.06
CA GLY A 181 8.83 -27.87 13.84
C GLY A 181 7.62 -27.73 14.78
N ILE A 182 6.82 -26.68 14.60
CA ILE A 182 5.61 -26.46 15.41
C ILE A 182 4.55 -27.49 15.02
N LYS A 183 3.88 -28.04 16.03
CA LYS A 183 2.82 -29.06 15.93
C LYS A 183 1.49 -28.57 16.51
N ALA A 184 1.52 -27.61 17.41
CA ALA A 184 0.32 -27.00 17.98
C ALA A 184 0.48 -25.48 18.10
N VAL A 185 -0.59 -24.74 17.81
CA VAL A 185 -0.62 -23.28 17.91
C VAL A 185 -1.79 -22.79 18.75
N VAL A 186 -1.59 -21.62 19.34
CA VAL A 186 -2.61 -20.78 19.97
C VAL A 186 -2.64 -19.48 19.16
N ILE A 187 -3.81 -19.08 18.68
CA ILE A 187 -3.96 -17.86 17.85
C ILE A 187 -4.48 -16.71 18.73
N THR A 188 -3.93 -15.51 18.54
CA THR A 188 -4.51 -14.25 19.03
C THR A 188 -4.67 -13.29 17.86
N TYR A 189 -5.81 -12.60 17.79
CA TYR A 189 -6.11 -11.74 16.64
C TYR A 189 -6.97 -10.53 16.99
N VAL A 190 -6.78 -9.44 16.24
CA VAL A 190 -7.63 -8.23 16.34
C VAL A 190 -9.03 -8.47 15.75
N GLY A 191 -10.07 -8.11 16.50
CA GLY A 191 -11.49 -8.32 16.20
C GLY A 191 -12.06 -7.41 15.12
N ASN A 192 -11.46 -7.44 13.94
CA ASN A 192 -11.93 -6.73 12.75
C ASN A 192 -11.86 -7.61 11.50
N ALA A 193 -12.29 -7.07 10.36
CA ALA A 193 -12.36 -7.82 9.10
C ALA A 193 -11.01 -8.40 8.65
N TRP A 194 -9.89 -7.78 9.03
CA TRP A 194 -8.54 -8.26 8.71
C TRP A 194 -8.12 -9.40 9.62
N GLY A 195 -8.18 -9.22 10.94
CA GLY A 195 -7.81 -10.27 11.89
C GLY A 195 -8.71 -11.51 11.79
N GLN A 196 -10.03 -11.34 11.60
CA GLN A 196 -10.95 -12.44 11.33
C GLN A 196 -10.61 -13.19 10.03
N GLY A 197 -10.13 -12.47 9.01
CA GLY A 197 -9.71 -13.07 7.75
C GLY A 197 -8.47 -13.93 7.89
N LEU A 198 -7.47 -13.42 8.61
CA LEU A 198 -6.25 -14.14 8.94
C LEU A 198 -6.52 -15.36 9.83
N ASP A 199 -7.37 -15.23 10.85
CA ASP A 199 -7.76 -16.35 11.70
C ASP A 199 -8.44 -17.46 10.90
N GLU A 200 -9.51 -17.16 10.16
CA GLU A 200 -10.28 -18.19 9.46
C GLU A 200 -9.43 -18.93 8.41
N TYR A 201 -8.67 -18.20 7.61
CA TYR A 201 -7.80 -18.80 6.59
C TYR A 201 -6.57 -19.47 7.23
N GLY A 202 -6.02 -18.89 8.30
CA GLY A 202 -4.89 -19.43 9.04
C GLY A 202 -5.21 -20.78 9.63
N LYS A 203 -6.36 -20.92 10.32
CA LYS A 203 -6.82 -22.21 10.87
C LYS A 203 -6.89 -23.30 9.81
N ALA A 204 -7.51 -22.99 8.67
CA ALA A 204 -7.61 -23.93 7.57
C ALA A 204 -6.24 -24.34 6.99
N GLU A 205 -5.27 -23.42 6.91
CA GLU A 205 -3.92 -23.74 6.42
C GLU A 205 -3.08 -24.51 7.46
N PHE A 206 -3.24 -24.23 8.76
CA PHE A 206 -2.60 -25.01 9.83
C PHE A 206 -3.06 -26.47 9.83
N GLU A 207 -4.37 -26.71 9.71
CA GLU A 207 -4.94 -28.06 9.62
C GLU A 207 -4.38 -28.84 8.43
N LYS A 208 -4.27 -28.21 7.24
CA LYS A 208 -3.71 -28.83 6.03
C LYS A 208 -2.25 -29.27 6.19
N VAL A 209 -1.48 -28.60 7.04
CA VAL A 209 -0.08 -28.93 7.29
C VAL A 209 0.12 -29.79 8.55
N GLY A 210 -0.96 -30.25 9.17
CA GLY A 210 -0.94 -31.13 10.34
C GLY A 210 -0.65 -30.43 11.66
N ILE A 211 -0.87 -29.11 11.74
CA ILE A 211 -0.70 -28.33 12.97
C ILE A 211 -2.06 -28.18 13.65
N THR A 212 -2.12 -28.53 14.94
CA THR A 212 -3.33 -28.40 15.76
C THR A 212 -3.53 -26.94 16.17
N VAL A 213 -4.69 -26.36 15.92
CA VAL A 213 -5.09 -25.08 16.51
C VAL A 213 -5.81 -25.37 17.83
N ALA A 214 -5.18 -25.05 18.95
CA ALA A 214 -5.70 -25.37 20.28
C ALA A 214 -6.82 -24.42 20.72
N THR A 215 -6.67 -23.14 20.37
CA THR A 215 -7.67 -22.09 20.59
C THR A 215 -7.34 -20.89 19.71
N ASP A 216 -8.33 -20.02 19.54
CA ASP A 216 -8.19 -18.68 18.98
C ASP A 216 -8.79 -17.65 19.95
N VAL A 217 -8.07 -16.54 20.15
CA VAL A 217 -8.39 -15.51 21.14
C VAL A 217 -8.55 -14.16 20.43
N GLU A 218 -9.80 -13.73 20.26
CA GLU A 218 -10.12 -12.42 19.73
C GLU A 218 -9.95 -11.33 20.80
N TYR A 219 -9.31 -10.21 20.45
CA TYR A 219 -9.34 -8.97 21.24
C TYR A 219 -9.99 -7.83 20.44
N PRO A 220 -10.60 -6.82 21.07
CA PRO A 220 -11.40 -5.81 20.37
C PRO A 220 -10.57 -4.88 19.49
N ASP A 221 -11.25 -4.27 18.52
CA ASP A 221 -10.77 -3.12 17.73
C ASP A 221 -11.61 -1.89 18.10
N PRO A 222 -11.04 -0.81 18.69
CA PRO A 222 -9.61 -0.57 18.90
C PRO A 222 -8.97 -1.48 19.96
N PRO A 223 -7.66 -1.78 19.85
CA PRO A 223 -6.94 -2.60 20.81
C PRO A 223 -7.03 -2.06 22.25
N PRO A 224 -7.20 -2.93 23.26
CA PRO A 224 -7.27 -2.51 24.65
C PRO A 224 -5.89 -2.07 25.16
N ALA A 225 -5.87 -1.19 26.16
CA ALA A 225 -4.63 -0.86 26.85
C ALA A 225 -4.14 -2.02 27.76
N ASP A 226 -5.06 -2.84 28.26
CA ASP A 226 -4.78 -4.00 29.11
C ASP A 226 -5.10 -5.30 28.37
N PHE A 227 -4.06 -6.09 28.10
CA PHE A 227 -4.13 -7.40 27.46
C PHE A 227 -4.14 -8.58 28.45
N THR A 228 -4.09 -8.32 29.76
CA THR A 228 -4.05 -9.35 30.81
C THR A 228 -5.05 -10.49 30.61
N PRO A 229 -6.35 -10.27 30.32
CA PRO A 229 -7.31 -11.38 30.15
C PRO A 229 -7.01 -12.25 28.92
N TYR A 230 -6.53 -11.65 27.83
CA TYR A 230 -6.16 -12.38 26.61
C TYR A 230 -4.88 -13.18 26.84
N ILE A 231 -3.85 -12.55 27.45
CA ILE A 231 -2.59 -13.19 27.83
C ILE A 231 -2.84 -14.39 28.75
N ALA A 232 -3.71 -14.26 29.75
CA ALA A 232 -4.05 -15.36 30.65
C ALA A 232 -4.67 -16.56 29.90
N THR A 233 -5.50 -16.30 28.89
CA THR A 233 -6.09 -17.35 28.05
C THR A 233 -5.03 -18.06 27.20
N LEU A 234 -4.12 -17.29 26.59
CA LEU A 234 -2.98 -17.85 25.85
C LEU A 234 -2.10 -18.71 26.75
N GLU A 235 -1.74 -18.19 27.92
CA GLU A 235 -0.87 -18.85 28.90
C GLU A 235 -1.48 -20.16 29.42
N ASN A 236 -2.77 -20.16 29.78
CA ASN A 236 -3.47 -21.36 30.21
C ASN A 236 -3.47 -22.43 29.11
N THR A 237 -3.73 -22.03 27.87
CA THR A 237 -3.76 -22.98 26.74
C THR A 237 -2.37 -23.54 26.43
N VAL A 238 -1.32 -22.70 26.47
CA VAL A 238 0.07 -23.17 26.30
C VAL A 238 0.48 -24.12 27.42
N ASN A 239 0.10 -23.85 28.67
CA ASN A 239 0.33 -24.79 29.79
C ASN A 239 -0.36 -26.14 29.58
N ASP A 240 -1.57 -26.16 29.00
CA ASP A 240 -2.25 -27.39 28.64
C ASP A 240 -1.55 -28.15 27.51
N LEU A 241 -1.08 -27.44 26.48
CA LEU A 241 -0.32 -28.03 25.38
C LEU A 241 1.01 -28.63 25.84
N LEU A 242 1.69 -28.02 26.81
CA LEU A 242 2.95 -28.52 27.39
C LEU A 242 2.81 -29.88 28.08
N LYS A 243 1.58 -30.36 28.35
CA LYS A 243 1.32 -31.72 28.85
C LYS A 243 1.51 -32.79 27.77
N THR A 244 1.46 -32.40 26.50
CA THR A 244 1.48 -33.30 25.34
C THR A 244 2.63 -33.01 24.38
N TYR A 245 3.01 -31.74 24.23
CA TYR A 245 4.02 -31.25 23.30
C TYR A 245 5.21 -30.65 24.06
N LYS A 246 6.38 -30.61 23.41
CA LYS A 246 7.52 -29.83 23.91
C LYS A 246 7.33 -28.34 23.62
N ALA A 247 7.99 -27.47 24.38
CA ALA A 247 7.89 -26.02 24.17
C ALA A 247 8.29 -25.60 22.75
N GLU A 248 9.28 -26.26 22.14
CA GLU A 248 9.73 -25.97 20.77
C GLU A 248 8.72 -26.43 19.70
N GLU A 249 7.77 -27.28 20.06
CA GLU A 249 6.70 -27.77 19.18
C GLU A 249 5.41 -26.91 19.29
N ILE A 250 5.41 -25.89 20.14
CA ILE A 250 4.28 -24.99 20.38
C ILE A 250 4.58 -23.59 19.82
N GLY A 251 3.57 -22.97 19.21
CA GLY A 251 3.64 -21.59 18.73
C GLY A 251 2.49 -20.72 19.21
N VAL A 252 2.76 -19.42 19.42
CA VAL A 252 1.74 -18.37 19.48
C VAL A 252 1.70 -17.67 18.13
N VAL A 253 0.53 -17.60 17.51
CA VAL A 253 0.32 -16.89 16.24
C VAL A 253 -0.41 -15.59 16.53
N ALA A 254 0.19 -14.46 16.19
CA ALA A 254 -0.33 -13.13 16.49
C ALA A 254 -0.72 -12.39 15.20
N PHE A 255 -2.02 -12.38 14.91
CA PHE A 255 -2.61 -11.61 13.82
C PHE A 255 -3.00 -10.21 14.33
N SER A 256 -1.97 -9.38 14.51
CA SER A 256 -2.04 -8.06 15.16
C SER A 256 -1.23 -7.02 14.38
N TYR A 257 -1.44 -5.73 14.66
CA TYR A 257 -0.51 -4.69 14.22
C TYR A 257 0.64 -4.53 15.25
N GLU A 258 1.13 -3.30 15.47
CA GLU A 258 2.24 -3.01 16.39
C GLU A 258 1.87 -3.17 17.88
N GLU A 259 0.60 -3.40 18.23
CA GLU A 259 0.17 -3.77 19.59
C GLU A 259 0.74 -5.11 20.08
N VAL A 260 1.32 -5.93 19.20
CA VAL A 260 2.11 -7.12 19.63
C VAL A 260 3.22 -6.73 20.61
N ALA A 261 3.79 -5.53 20.47
CA ALA A 261 4.79 -5.01 21.40
C ALA A 261 4.18 -4.80 22.80
N THR A 262 2.96 -4.27 22.86
CA THR A 262 2.21 -4.07 24.11
C THR A 262 1.81 -5.41 24.74
N ILE A 263 1.37 -6.39 23.93
CA ILE A 263 1.09 -7.74 24.40
C ILE A 263 2.35 -8.34 25.04
N LEU A 264 3.47 -8.37 24.31
CA LEU A 264 4.74 -8.91 24.82
C LEU A 264 5.27 -8.14 26.05
N ALA A 265 5.04 -6.84 26.13
CA ALA A 265 5.44 -6.03 27.29
C ALA A 265 4.70 -6.42 28.57
N GLN A 266 3.46 -6.90 28.44
CA GLN A 266 2.59 -7.28 29.56
C GLN A 266 2.71 -8.76 29.94
N VAL A 267 3.40 -9.57 29.13
CA VAL A 267 3.74 -10.96 29.50
C VAL A 267 4.74 -10.93 30.66
N LYS A 268 4.42 -11.65 31.75
CA LYS A 268 5.29 -11.77 32.93
C LYS A 268 6.58 -12.52 32.58
N ASP A 269 7.68 -12.18 33.25
CA ASP A 269 9.02 -12.72 32.94
C ASP A 269 9.14 -14.23 33.12
N ASP A 270 8.34 -14.81 34.03
CA ASP A 270 8.25 -16.24 34.33
C ASP A 270 7.18 -16.97 33.51
N SER A 271 6.48 -16.27 32.62
CA SER A 271 5.42 -16.87 31.80
C SER A 271 5.96 -17.88 30.80
N VAL A 272 5.23 -18.98 30.62
CA VAL A 272 5.51 -20.00 29.58
C VAL A 272 5.42 -19.43 28.17
N LEU A 273 4.70 -18.32 27.97
CA LEU A 273 4.60 -17.65 26.67
C LEU A 273 5.97 -17.13 26.16
N LEU A 274 6.93 -16.89 27.07
CA LEU A 274 8.29 -16.50 26.71
C LEU A 274 9.20 -17.70 26.39
N THR A 275 8.68 -18.93 26.43
CA THR A 275 9.43 -20.17 26.16
C THR A 275 9.08 -20.81 24.82
N VAL A 276 7.97 -20.39 24.21
CA VAL A 276 7.47 -20.87 22.92
C VAL A 276 7.77 -19.88 21.79
N LYS A 277 7.67 -20.32 20.53
CA LYS A 277 7.89 -19.43 19.38
C LYS A 277 6.68 -18.54 19.14
N TRP A 278 6.94 -17.31 18.68
CA TRP A 278 5.89 -16.40 18.23
C TRP A 278 5.98 -16.18 16.72
N ILE A 279 4.85 -16.23 16.04
CA ILE A 279 4.73 -15.97 14.60
C ILE A 279 3.70 -14.87 14.41
N GLY A 280 4.13 -13.72 13.94
CA GLY A 280 3.28 -12.63 13.50
C GLY A 280 3.00 -12.65 12.00
N CYS A 281 2.48 -11.54 11.50
CA CYS A 281 2.05 -11.33 10.13
C CYS A 281 2.70 -10.05 9.56
N ASP A 282 2.14 -9.48 8.50
CA ASP A 282 2.61 -8.24 7.88
C ASP A 282 2.40 -7.04 8.80
N GLY A 283 1.36 -7.07 9.64
CA GLY A 283 1.10 -6.04 10.65
C GLY A 283 2.20 -5.90 11.71
N THR A 284 2.97 -6.97 11.96
CA THR A 284 4.08 -6.99 12.92
C THR A 284 5.45 -6.89 12.26
N ALA A 285 5.56 -7.23 10.98
CA ALA A 285 6.82 -7.32 10.26
C ALA A 285 7.57 -5.98 10.28
N LYS A 286 8.82 -6.00 10.76
CA LYS A 286 9.69 -4.80 10.82
C LYS A 286 9.09 -3.64 11.61
N SER A 287 8.24 -3.93 12.58
CA SER A 287 7.76 -2.94 13.55
C SER A 287 8.94 -2.35 14.33
N SER A 288 9.10 -1.03 14.30
CA SER A 288 10.12 -0.36 15.13
C SER A 288 9.76 -0.46 16.60
N LYS A 289 8.47 -0.33 16.94
CA LYS A 289 7.95 -0.47 18.30
C LYS A 289 8.36 -1.79 18.96
N VAL A 290 8.36 -2.89 18.21
CA VAL A 290 8.81 -4.20 18.73
C VAL A 290 10.27 -4.18 19.18
N VAL A 291 11.17 -3.59 18.38
CA VAL A 291 12.62 -3.57 18.67
C VAL A 291 13.05 -2.38 19.54
N GLU A 292 12.19 -1.39 19.72
CA GLU A 292 12.39 -0.25 20.61
C GLU A 292 11.83 -0.53 22.02
N ASP A 293 10.60 -1.04 22.13
CA ASP A 293 9.90 -1.21 23.41
C ASP A 293 10.15 -2.58 24.06
N VAL A 294 10.24 -3.66 23.26
CA VAL A 294 10.37 -5.05 23.76
C VAL A 294 11.45 -5.89 23.05
N PRO A 295 12.64 -5.35 22.72
CA PRO A 295 13.65 -6.05 21.92
C PRO A 295 14.04 -7.42 22.49
N GLU A 296 14.31 -7.48 23.80
CA GLU A 296 14.77 -8.69 24.48
C GLU A 296 13.70 -9.78 24.51
N ARG A 297 12.44 -9.41 24.80
CA ARG A 297 11.32 -10.36 24.81
C ARG A 297 11.01 -10.87 23.41
N ALA A 298 11.01 -9.98 22.40
CA ALA A 298 10.81 -10.35 21.01
C ALA A 298 11.93 -11.26 20.48
N SER A 299 13.18 -10.99 20.85
CA SER A 299 14.34 -11.84 20.55
C SER A 299 14.25 -13.20 21.25
N LYS A 300 13.83 -13.23 22.52
CA LYS A 300 13.66 -14.46 23.33
C LYS A 300 12.64 -15.42 22.72
N VAL A 301 11.47 -14.92 22.32
CA VAL A 301 10.46 -15.74 21.63
C VAL A 301 10.81 -16.01 20.16
N GLY A 302 11.83 -15.33 19.64
CA GLY A 302 12.22 -15.34 18.24
C GLY A 302 11.06 -14.94 17.35
N LEU A 303 10.43 -13.79 17.60
CA LEU A 303 9.25 -13.34 16.87
C LEU A 303 9.50 -13.35 15.36
N TYR A 304 8.83 -14.25 14.65
CA TYR A 304 8.84 -14.28 13.18
C TYR A 304 7.73 -13.40 12.63
N SER A 305 7.86 -12.93 11.39
CA SER A 305 6.78 -12.22 10.68
C SER A 305 6.95 -12.39 9.19
N THR A 306 5.83 -12.42 8.46
CA THR A 306 5.84 -12.54 7.00
C THR A 306 5.22 -11.32 6.36
N VAL A 307 5.82 -10.81 5.28
CA VAL A 307 5.28 -9.66 4.55
C VAL A 307 5.53 -9.82 3.06
N ALA A 308 4.54 -9.45 2.25
CA ALA A 308 4.67 -9.43 0.80
C ALA A 308 5.62 -8.29 0.39
N GLU A 309 6.79 -8.62 -0.12
CA GLU A 309 7.72 -7.64 -0.68
C GLU A 309 8.30 -8.13 -1.99
N THR A 310 8.08 -7.36 -3.04
CA THR A 310 8.73 -7.54 -4.33
C THR A 310 9.62 -6.31 -4.54
N ARG A 311 10.93 -6.50 -4.44
CA ARG A 311 11.93 -5.42 -4.59
C ARG A 311 12.93 -5.78 -5.67
N GLY A 312 13.36 -4.76 -6.41
CA GLY A 312 14.54 -4.87 -7.28
C GLY A 312 14.42 -4.05 -8.55
N GLY A 313 15.56 -3.81 -9.18
CA GLY A 313 15.65 -3.10 -10.46
C GLY A 313 15.92 -1.61 -10.32
N LYS A 314 16.23 -0.99 -11.45
CA LYS A 314 16.70 0.40 -11.53
C LYS A 314 15.66 1.41 -11.04
N ALA A 315 14.38 1.20 -11.34
CA ALA A 315 13.31 2.07 -10.89
C ALA A 315 13.22 2.16 -9.36
N PHE A 316 13.34 1.03 -8.66
CA PHE A 316 13.42 1.02 -7.20
C PHE A 316 14.67 1.75 -6.68
N GLU A 317 15.84 1.51 -7.27
CA GLU A 317 17.09 2.14 -6.83
C GLU A 317 17.04 3.68 -6.96
N GLU A 318 16.49 4.18 -8.07
CA GLU A 318 16.30 5.62 -8.30
C GLU A 318 15.27 6.21 -7.33
N PHE A 319 14.12 5.56 -7.17
CA PHE A 319 13.09 5.97 -6.22
C PHE A 319 13.62 5.98 -4.77
N ASN A 320 14.35 4.93 -4.36
CA ASN A 320 14.92 4.84 -3.03
C ASN A 320 15.92 5.97 -2.77
N LYS A 321 16.72 6.40 -3.76
CA LYS A 321 17.60 7.56 -3.61
C LYS A 321 16.82 8.84 -3.34
N THR A 322 15.77 9.10 -4.12
CA THR A 322 14.91 10.29 -3.94
C THR A 322 14.20 10.26 -2.60
N TYR A 323 13.63 9.11 -2.24
CA TYR A 323 12.95 8.93 -0.96
C TYR A 323 13.92 9.12 0.22
N TYR A 324 15.08 8.45 0.18
CA TYR A 324 16.09 8.54 1.24
C TYR A 324 16.61 9.97 1.42
N ALA A 325 16.80 10.73 0.33
CA ALA A 325 17.16 12.14 0.42
C ALA A 325 16.11 13.01 1.15
N LYS A 326 14.82 12.62 1.12
CA LYS A 326 13.74 13.32 1.82
C LYS A 326 13.56 12.85 3.28
N THR A 327 13.80 11.57 3.57
CA THR A 327 13.38 10.95 4.85
C THR A 327 14.51 10.37 5.70
N GLY A 328 15.69 10.14 5.13
CA GLY A 328 16.79 9.40 5.76
C GLY A 328 16.51 7.91 5.96
N LYS A 329 15.44 7.37 5.35
CA LYS A 329 15.02 5.96 5.45
C LYS A 329 14.75 5.41 4.04
N SER A 330 14.64 4.10 3.90
CA SER A 330 14.14 3.47 2.66
C SER A 330 12.62 3.31 2.71
N PRO A 331 11.92 3.37 1.56
CA PRO A 331 10.46 3.26 1.51
C PRO A 331 9.99 1.85 1.91
N LYS A 332 8.79 1.76 2.49
CA LYS A 332 8.16 0.47 2.80
C LYS A 332 7.33 -0.04 1.63
N SER A 333 6.99 -1.34 1.66
CA SER A 333 6.29 -2.02 0.57
C SER A 333 4.93 -1.40 0.26
N TYR A 334 4.17 -0.99 1.29
CA TYR A 334 2.86 -0.34 1.08
C TYR A 334 2.97 1.06 0.50
N GLY A 335 3.99 1.86 0.87
CA GLY A 335 4.26 3.13 0.21
C GLY A 335 4.65 2.95 -1.27
N MET A 336 5.47 1.95 -1.58
CA MET A 336 5.81 1.61 -2.96
C MET A 336 4.59 1.15 -3.77
N ASN A 337 3.69 0.36 -3.17
CA ASN A 337 2.43 -0.04 -3.81
C ASN A 337 1.54 1.19 -4.09
N ALA A 338 1.50 2.16 -3.17
CA ALA A 338 0.74 3.39 -3.35
C ALA A 338 1.33 4.30 -4.44
N HIS A 339 2.66 4.42 -4.50
CA HIS A 339 3.36 5.10 -5.59
C HIS A 339 2.95 4.53 -6.95
N ASP A 340 3.00 3.21 -7.10
CA ASP A 340 2.68 2.56 -8.36
C ASP A 340 1.17 2.59 -8.67
N ALA A 341 0.31 2.58 -7.64
CA ALA A 341 -1.13 2.80 -7.79
C ALA A 341 -1.42 4.19 -8.38
N GLU A 342 -0.71 5.23 -7.94
CA GLU A 342 -0.86 6.58 -8.48
C GLU A 342 -0.48 6.66 -9.96
N TRP A 343 0.65 6.03 -10.33
CA TRP A 343 1.07 5.92 -11.73
C TRP A 343 0.02 5.23 -12.58
N VAL A 344 -0.50 4.09 -12.15
CA VAL A 344 -1.52 3.35 -12.90
C VAL A 344 -2.81 4.18 -13.04
N LEU A 345 -3.27 4.85 -12.00
CA LEU A 345 -4.47 5.71 -12.07
C LEU A 345 -4.27 6.91 -13.02
N ALA A 346 -3.13 7.58 -12.95
CA ALA A 346 -2.83 8.72 -13.81
C ALA A 346 -2.66 8.31 -15.29
N LEU A 347 -1.99 7.19 -15.55
CA LEU A 347 -1.84 6.64 -16.90
C LEU A 347 -3.17 6.13 -17.48
N ALA A 348 -4.01 5.51 -16.66
CA ALA A 348 -5.36 5.08 -17.06
C ALA A 348 -6.25 6.28 -17.40
N TYR A 349 -6.20 7.33 -16.60
CA TYR A 349 -6.85 8.60 -16.92
C TYR A 349 -6.37 9.14 -18.27
N ALA A 350 -5.06 9.21 -18.49
CA ALA A 350 -4.49 9.74 -19.72
C ALA A 350 -4.85 8.90 -20.96
N GLN A 351 -4.93 7.57 -20.83
CA GLN A 351 -5.37 6.65 -21.89
C GLN A 351 -6.85 6.86 -22.24
N VAL A 352 -7.71 7.07 -21.24
CA VAL A 352 -9.16 7.26 -21.43
C VAL A 352 -9.50 8.68 -21.90
N GLY A 353 -8.74 9.69 -21.46
CA GLY A 353 -8.93 11.11 -21.79
C GLY A 353 -10.17 11.77 -21.15
N SER A 354 -10.81 11.11 -20.16
CA SER A 354 -11.95 11.64 -19.44
C SER A 354 -12.05 11.09 -18.02
N TYR A 355 -12.66 11.84 -17.10
CA TYR A 355 -12.83 11.43 -15.71
C TYR A 355 -14.07 10.56 -15.48
N ASP A 356 -14.13 9.46 -16.23
CA ASP A 356 -15.20 8.46 -16.24
C ASP A 356 -14.70 7.18 -15.55
N ALA A 357 -15.26 6.88 -14.37
CA ALA A 357 -14.82 5.75 -13.56
C ALA A 357 -15.11 4.38 -14.18
N ASP A 358 -16.13 4.26 -15.04
CA ASP A 358 -16.40 3.00 -15.74
C ASP A 358 -15.25 2.68 -16.69
N LYS A 359 -14.89 3.66 -17.53
CA LYS A 359 -13.81 3.52 -18.51
C LYS A 359 -12.43 3.40 -17.87
N ILE A 360 -12.17 4.15 -16.81
CA ILE A 360 -10.89 4.09 -16.10
C ILE A 360 -10.76 2.71 -15.42
N SER A 361 -11.81 2.22 -14.75
CA SER A 361 -11.81 0.88 -14.15
C SER A 361 -11.45 -0.21 -15.17
N GLU A 362 -12.07 -0.16 -16.35
CA GLU A 362 -11.80 -1.10 -17.45
C GLU A 362 -10.34 -1.01 -17.95
N ALA A 363 -9.72 0.17 -17.90
CA ALA A 363 -8.34 0.38 -18.36
C ALA A 363 -7.27 -0.06 -17.34
N ILE A 364 -7.56 -0.08 -16.03
CA ILE A 364 -6.55 -0.28 -14.98
C ILE A 364 -5.73 -1.56 -15.17
N LYS A 365 -6.36 -2.70 -15.49
CA LYS A 365 -5.64 -3.98 -15.65
C LYS A 365 -4.64 -3.91 -16.81
N GLU A 366 -5.06 -3.36 -17.95
CA GLU A 366 -4.20 -3.21 -19.12
C GLU A 366 -3.02 -2.27 -18.82
N VAL A 367 -3.32 -1.12 -18.23
CA VAL A 367 -2.33 -0.09 -17.88
C VAL A 367 -1.31 -0.64 -16.88
N ALA A 368 -1.76 -1.36 -15.85
CA ALA A 368 -0.87 -1.98 -14.87
C ALA A 368 0.12 -2.97 -15.52
N VAL A 369 -0.34 -3.76 -16.49
CA VAL A 369 0.52 -4.69 -17.24
C VAL A 369 1.52 -3.95 -18.12
N LYS A 370 1.08 -2.93 -18.88
CA LYS A 370 1.98 -2.12 -19.72
C LYS A 370 3.00 -1.35 -18.90
N TYR A 371 2.59 -0.79 -17.77
CA TYR A 371 3.47 -0.13 -16.81
C TYR A 371 4.52 -1.10 -16.25
N SER A 372 4.10 -2.31 -15.89
CA SER A 372 5.00 -3.37 -15.41
C SER A 372 6.04 -3.82 -16.44
N LYS A 373 5.78 -3.59 -17.73
CA LYS A 373 6.70 -3.90 -18.84
C LYS A 373 7.55 -2.71 -19.28
N GLY A 374 7.41 -1.55 -18.64
CA GLY A 374 8.13 -0.34 -19.02
C GLY A 374 7.62 0.31 -20.32
N GLU A 375 6.45 -0.07 -20.84
CA GLU A 375 5.95 0.40 -22.15
C GLU A 375 5.68 1.92 -22.19
N TYR A 376 5.50 2.54 -21.02
CA TYR A 376 5.36 3.99 -20.88
C TYR A 376 6.70 4.74 -20.76
N GLY A 377 7.82 4.01 -20.75
CA GLY A 377 9.16 4.55 -20.46
C GLY A 377 9.44 4.77 -18.97
N VAL A 378 8.57 4.24 -18.11
CA VAL A 378 8.67 4.22 -16.65
C VAL A 378 8.24 2.84 -16.16
N GLU A 379 8.82 2.38 -15.06
CA GLU A 379 8.59 1.03 -14.48
C GLU A 379 8.11 1.14 -13.03
N PRO A 380 7.37 0.13 -12.51
CA PRO A 380 6.94 0.09 -11.12
C PRO A 380 8.11 -0.06 -10.15
N VAL A 381 8.03 0.63 -9.01
CA VAL A 381 9.06 0.56 -7.95
C VAL A 381 8.81 -0.60 -6.99
N SER A 382 7.56 -1.07 -6.90
CA SER A 382 7.14 -2.24 -6.12
C SER A 382 7.24 -3.55 -6.93
N GLY A 383 7.80 -3.53 -8.14
CA GLY A 383 7.87 -4.68 -9.05
C GLY A 383 6.59 -4.90 -9.87
N ALA A 384 6.55 -5.99 -10.64
CA ALA A 384 5.47 -6.22 -11.60
C ALA A 384 4.08 -6.33 -10.93
N ILE A 385 3.08 -5.71 -11.56
CA ILE A 385 1.69 -5.63 -11.10
C ILE A 385 0.83 -6.45 -12.04
N LYS A 386 0.36 -7.59 -11.54
CA LYS A 386 -0.63 -8.42 -12.20
C LYS A 386 -1.81 -8.58 -11.25
N LEU A 387 -2.99 -8.20 -11.72
CA LEU A 387 -4.23 -8.32 -10.98
C LEU A 387 -4.97 -9.59 -11.36
N ASP A 388 -5.56 -10.26 -10.37
CA ASP A 388 -6.45 -11.39 -10.58
C ASP A 388 -7.86 -10.95 -11.00
N GLU A 389 -8.79 -11.90 -11.05
CA GLU A 389 -10.21 -11.66 -11.35
C GLU A 389 -10.88 -10.72 -10.34
N TYR A 390 -10.49 -10.77 -9.07
CA TYR A 390 -10.98 -9.88 -8.01
C TYR A 390 -10.29 -8.51 -8.00
N ASN A 391 -9.43 -8.18 -8.96
CA ASN A 391 -8.65 -6.95 -8.98
C ASN A 391 -7.61 -6.86 -7.85
N ASP A 392 -7.14 -8.01 -7.37
CA ASP A 392 -6.11 -8.12 -6.34
C ASP A 392 -4.77 -8.48 -6.93
N ARG A 393 -3.72 -7.82 -6.46
CA ARG A 393 -2.37 -8.10 -6.93
C ARG A 393 -1.96 -9.51 -6.52
N VAL A 394 -1.56 -10.30 -7.51
CA VAL A 394 -0.94 -11.60 -7.27
C VAL A 394 0.53 -11.37 -6.93
N VAL A 395 0.95 -11.79 -5.74
CA VAL A 395 2.36 -11.70 -5.31
C VAL A 395 2.97 -13.11 -5.30
N PRO A 396 4.16 -13.30 -5.88
CA PRO A 396 4.78 -14.63 -5.98
C PRO A 396 5.50 -15.07 -4.69
N GLU A 397 5.77 -14.17 -3.74
CA GLU A 397 6.61 -14.49 -2.58
C GLU A 397 6.32 -13.63 -1.34
N TYR A 398 6.64 -14.19 -0.17
CA TYR A 398 6.60 -13.50 1.12
C TYR A 398 7.99 -13.53 1.75
N LYS A 399 8.49 -12.36 2.14
CA LYS A 399 9.69 -12.25 2.95
C LYS A 399 9.38 -12.67 4.37
N ILE A 400 10.32 -13.40 4.97
CA ILE A 400 10.24 -13.88 6.36
C ILE A 400 11.30 -13.14 7.15
N TYR A 401 10.87 -12.42 8.16
CA TYR A 401 11.72 -11.74 9.13
C TYR A 401 11.64 -12.45 10.48
N ALA A 402 12.70 -12.33 11.27
CA ALA A 402 12.70 -12.72 12.67
C ALA A 402 13.40 -11.67 13.51
N VAL A 403 12.98 -11.49 14.76
CA VAL A 403 13.75 -10.71 15.74
C VAL A 403 14.88 -11.58 16.28
N LYS A 404 16.12 -11.15 16.02
CA LYS A 404 17.37 -11.77 16.47
C LYS A 404 18.31 -10.67 16.93
N ASP A 405 19.04 -10.91 18.01
CA ASP A 405 19.97 -9.91 18.57
C ASP A 405 19.29 -8.54 18.73
N ASN A 406 18.05 -8.58 19.25
CA ASN A 406 17.21 -7.41 19.53
C ASN A 406 16.81 -6.58 18.29
N ASN A 407 17.00 -7.12 17.07
CA ASN A 407 16.72 -6.43 15.81
C ASN A 407 15.99 -7.34 14.81
N TRP A 408 15.29 -6.74 13.85
CA TRP A 408 14.70 -7.49 12.74
C TRP A 408 15.77 -7.90 11.73
N ALA A 409 15.78 -9.18 11.37
CA ALA A 409 16.63 -9.73 10.31
C ALA A 409 15.78 -10.49 9.29
N GLU A 410 16.06 -10.33 7.99
CA GLU A 410 15.51 -11.22 6.97
C GLU A 410 16.13 -12.60 7.15
N VAL A 411 15.29 -13.63 7.28
CA VAL A 411 15.74 -15.01 7.52
C VAL A 411 15.35 -15.95 6.40
N GLY A 412 14.39 -15.58 5.56
CA GLY A 412 14.02 -16.41 4.42
C GLY A 412 12.98 -15.75 3.53
N THR A 413 12.60 -16.47 2.49
CA THR A 413 11.53 -16.10 1.57
C THR A 413 10.70 -17.33 1.28
N TRP A 414 9.39 -17.26 1.50
CA TRP A 414 8.46 -18.28 1.02
C TRP A 414 8.08 -17.98 -0.43
N LYS A 415 8.24 -18.96 -1.32
CA LYS A 415 7.91 -18.86 -2.74
C LYS A 415 6.59 -19.57 -3.02
N TYR A 416 5.61 -18.84 -3.53
CA TYR A 416 4.28 -19.37 -3.83
C TYR A 416 4.31 -20.48 -4.88
N ALA A 417 5.12 -20.33 -5.93
CA ALA A 417 5.18 -21.28 -7.05
C ALA A 417 5.60 -22.69 -6.61
N ASP A 418 6.56 -22.77 -5.69
CA ASP A 418 7.15 -24.01 -5.21
C ASP A 418 6.51 -24.47 -3.89
N ASN A 419 5.80 -23.57 -3.20
CA ASN A 419 5.31 -23.74 -1.83
C ASN A 419 6.42 -24.10 -0.83
N GLU A 420 7.61 -23.53 -1.03
CA GLU A 420 8.82 -23.79 -0.24
C GLU A 420 9.41 -22.52 0.36
N ILE A 421 10.14 -22.68 1.46
CA ILE A 421 10.91 -21.61 2.09
C ILE A 421 12.36 -21.73 1.68
N VAL A 422 12.88 -20.68 1.06
CA VAL A 422 14.32 -20.49 0.84
C VAL A 422 14.86 -19.67 2.00
N TRP A 423 15.67 -20.29 2.85
CA TRP A 423 16.32 -19.62 3.97
C TRP A 423 17.50 -18.80 3.48
N VAL A 424 17.73 -17.63 4.10
CA VAL A 424 18.96 -16.86 3.89
C VAL A 424 20.12 -17.70 4.44
N GLU A 425 21.12 -17.99 3.60
CA GLU A 425 22.33 -18.69 4.03
C GLU A 425 22.99 -17.90 5.16
N LYS A 426 23.29 -18.55 6.29
CA LYS A 426 24.15 -17.93 7.31
C LYS A 426 25.50 -17.68 6.64
N GLU A 427 25.93 -16.43 6.54
CA GLU A 427 27.35 -16.14 6.36
C GLU A 427 28.09 -16.90 7.47
N GLN A 428 28.80 -17.96 7.10
CA GLN A 428 29.78 -18.56 7.99
C GLN A 428 30.81 -17.47 8.23
N SER A 429 30.83 -16.92 9.44
CA SER A 429 31.88 -16.02 9.88
C SER A 429 33.22 -16.74 9.70
N THR A 430 33.93 -16.46 8.61
CA THR A 430 35.35 -16.82 8.50
C THR A 430 36.06 -16.10 9.64
N PRO A 431 36.76 -16.82 10.54
CA PRO A 431 37.55 -16.17 11.57
C PRO A 431 38.55 -15.25 10.89
N ASN A 432 38.55 -13.97 11.26
CA ASN A 432 39.61 -13.05 10.88
C ASN A 432 40.95 -13.67 11.30
N VAL A 433 41.69 -14.19 10.32
CA VAL A 433 43.10 -14.51 10.51
C VAL A 433 43.78 -13.15 10.68
N GLN A 434 44.09 -12.81 11.93
CA GLN A 434 45.05 -11.77 12.24
C GLN A 434 46.37 -12.13 11.55
N LEU A 435 46.64 -11.49 10.42
CA LEU A 435 48.00 -11.38 9.91
C LEU A 435 48.73 -10.39 10.84
N GLY A 436 49.41 -10.95 11.84
CA GLY A 436 50.40 -10.22 12.61
C GLY A 436 51.53 -9.79 11.68
N CYS A 437 51.82 -8.50 11.65
CA CYS A 437 53.05 -7.97 11.09
C CYS A 437 54.23 -8.51 11.92
N GLY A 438 55.12 -9.25 11.26
CA GLY A 438 56.49 -9.53 11.67
C GLY A 438 57.43 -9.04 10.58
#